data_AF-A0A6A6M727-F1
#
_entry.id   AF-A0A6A6M727-F1
#
_cell.length_a   1.000
_cell.length_b   1.000
_cell.length_c   1.000
_cell.angle_alpha   90.00
_cell.angle_beta   90.00
_cell.angle_gamma   90.00
#
_symmetry.space_group_name_H-M   'P 1'
#
loop_
_entity.id
_entity.type
_entity.pdbx_description
1 polymer ?
#
loop_
_entity_poly.entity_id
_entity_poly.type
_entity_poly.pdbx_seq_one_letter_code
_entity_poly.pdbx_strand_id
1 'polypeptide(L)'
;MKTRVIGCPKTIDGDLKCKEVPTSFGFDTACKIYSEMIGNVMIDARSTGKYYHFVRLMGHAASHITLECALQTHPNITIIGEEVAAKKLTLKNVTDYIVDVICKRADLGFNYGVILIPEGLIDFIPEVQHLIAELNESLAHGVVDEGAMEKETYNYEGRCGLPTKFDATYCYALGYGAGALLHSGKTGLISSVGNLCAPVTEWTVGGTALTSLMDVERRHGKFKPVIKKAMVELEGAPFKKFTSMRDEWALKNRYISPGPIQFMGLGSDAVNHTLLLELGAHALVCMGLRMGGNSCSTGANLLSVVAFLFLPSPVIIVVS
;
A
#
# COMPACT_ATOMS: atom_id res chain seq x y z
N MET A 1 -21.85 -5.10 37.27
CA MET A 1 -20.52 -4.83 36.68
C MET A 1 -20.68 -3.78 35.58
N LYS A 2 -19.79 -2.78 35.51
CA LYS A 2 -19.73 -1.86 34.35
C LYS A 2 -18.83 -2.48 33.29
N THR A 3 -19.37 -2.73 32.09
CA THR A 3 -18.59 -3.23 30.94
C THR A 3 -17.54 -2.21 30.54
N ARG A 4 -16.31 -2.66 30.30
CA ARG A 4 -15.19 -1.82 29.82
C ARG A 4 -14.81 -2.28 28.43
N VAL A 5 -14.40 -1.33 27.59
CA VAL A 5 -14.05 -1.58 26.19
C VAL A 5 -12.67 -0.97 25.92
N ILE A 6 -11.76 -1.77 25.37
CA ILE A 6 -10.45 -1.36 24.89
C ILE A 6 -10.32 -1.85 23.44
N GLY A 7 -9.85 -0.99 22.55
CA GLY A 7 -9.60 -1.32 21.15
C GLY A 7 -8.15 -1.71 20.88
N CYS A 8 -7.92 -2.39 19.76
CA CYS A 8 -6.58 -2.65 19.22
C CYS A 8 -6.52 -2.22 17.74
N PRO A 9 -5.41 -1.63 17.26
CA PRO A 9 -5.35 -1.03 15.93
C PRO A 9 -5.07 -2.06 14.83
N LYS A 10 -6.13 -2.73 14.34
CA LYS A 10 -6.04 -3.74 13.27
C LYS A 10 -6.29 -3.13 11.89
N THR A 11 -5.32 -3.14 10.99
CA THR A 11 -5.54 -2.91 9.55
C THR A 11 -4.28 -3.29 8.76
N ILE A 12 -4.48 -3.96 7.62
CA ILE A 12 -3.38 -4.23 6.69
C ILE A 12 -3.10 -3.01 5.81
N ASP A 13 -4.02 -2.06 5.72
CA ASP A 13 -3.91 -0.89 4.83
C ASP A 13 -3.00 0.19 5.43
N GLY A 14 -2.63 0.06 6.71
CA GLY A 14 -1.80 1.05 7.40
C GLY A 14 -2.48 2.41 7.62
N ASP A 15 -3.82 2.48 7.48
CA ASP A 15 -4.62 3.71 7.52
C ASP A 15 -5.10 4.10 8.92
N LEU A 16 -4.80 3.29 9.94
CA LEU A 16 -5.08 3.59 11.33
C LEU A 16 -3.79 3.99 12.05
N LYS A 17 -3.36 5.24 11.84
CA LYS A 17 -2.13 5.81 12.41
C LYS A 17 -2.38 7.13 13.13
N CYS A 18 -1.61 7.36 14.19
CA CYS A 18 -1.45 8.66 14.83
C CYS A 18 -0.04 8.75 15.45
N LYS A 19 0.28 9.84 16.13
CA LYS A 19 1.60 10.02 16.76
C LYS A 19 1.90 8.93 17.80
N GLU A 20 0.88 8.47 18.50
CA GLU A 20 0.97 7.44 19.55
C GLU A 20 0.79 6.01 19.01
N VAL A 21 0.16 5.87 17.84
CA VAL A 21 -0.06 4.60 17.13
C VAL A 21 0.69 4.66 15.80
N PRO A 22 1.99 4.33 15.78
CA PRO A 22 2.84 4.51 14.60
C PRO A 22 2.48 3.58 13.44
N THR A 23 2.00 2.37 13.73
CA THR A 23 1.53 1.43 12.71
C THR A 23 0.40 0.56 13.24
N SER A 24 -0.46 0.10 12.34
CA SER A 24 -1.41 -0.96 12.62
C SER A 24 -0.76 -2.34 12.48
N PHE A 25 -1.31 -3.32 13.20
CA PHE A 25 -0.80 -4.69 13.08
C PHE A 25 -1.36 -5.38 11.83
N GLY A 26 -0.54 -6.23 11.22
CA GLY A 26 -0.81 -6.93 9.96
C GLY A 26 -0.27 -6.21 8.72
N PHE A 27 0.06 -4.91 8.83
CA PHE A 27 0.67 -4.16 7.72
C PHE A 27 2.06 -4.70 7.34
N ASP A 28 2.89 -5.08 8.32
CA ASP A 28 4.25 -5.60 8.08
C ASP A 28 4.20 -6.95 7.35
N THR A 29 3.36 -7.86 7.84
CA THR A 29 3.16 -9.18 7.23
C THR A 29 2.60 -9.07 5.81
N ALA A 30 1.55 -8.27 5.61
CA ALA A 30 0.92 -8.12 4.30
C ALA A 30 1.90 -7.55 3.26
N CYS A 31 2.65 -6.50 3.62
CA CYS A 31 3.61 -5.87 2.70
C CYS A 31 4.75 -6.81 2.32
N LYS A 32 5.24 -7.65 3.24
CA LYS A 32 6.29 -8.63 2.91
C LYS A 32 5.79 -9.72 1.96
N ILE A 33 4.59 -10.23 2.18
CA ILE A 33 3.96 -11.23 1.28
C ILE A 33 3.74 -10.62 -0.11
N TYR A 34 3.19 -9.41 -0.19
CA TYR A 34 2.99 -8.73 -1.48
C TYR A 34 4.32 -8.42 -2.17
N SER A 35 5.33 -7.99 -1.43
CA SER A 35 6.65 -7.67 -1.99
C SER A 35 7.38 -8.91 -2.48
N GLU A 36 7.25 -10.06 -1.80
CA GLU A 36 7.77 -11.35 -2.28
C GLU A 36 7.14 -11.72 -3.62
N MET A 37 5.80 -11.70 -3.70
CA MET A 37 5.08 -12.04 -4.93
C MET A 37 5.44 -11.08 -6.08
N ILE A 38 5.46 -9.77 -5.82
CA ILE A 38 5.86 -8.76 -6.79
C ILE A 38 7.31 -8.97 -7.24
N GLY A 39 8.22 -9.26 -6.31
CA GLY A 39 9.62 -9.57 -6.60
C GLY A 39 9.76 -10.76 -7.53
N ASN A 40 9.03 -11.84 -7.27
CA ASN A 40 9.02 -13.03 -8.13
C ASN A 40 8.53 -12.69 -9.54
N VAL A 41 7.45 -11.90 -9.66
CA VAL A 41 6.92 -11.42 -10.95
C VAL A 41 7.93 -10.55 -11.68
N MET A 42 8.67 -9.69 -10.98
CA MET A 42 9.72 -8.87 -11.59
C MET A 42 10.87 -9.70 -12.16
N ILE A 43 11.27 -10.76 -11.45
CA ILE A 43 12.30 -11.69 -11.92
C ILE A 43 11.80 -12.47 -13.14
N ASP A 44 10.54 -12.88 -13.15
CA ASP A 44 9.91 -13.55 -14.30
C ASP A 44 9.84 -12.63 -15.52
N ALA A 45 9.38 -11.38 -15.33
CA ALA A 45 9.34 -10.35 -16.37
C ALA A 45 10.73 -10.11 -16.98
N ARG A 46 11.77 -10.06 -16.14
CA ARG A 46 13.16 -9.91 -16.57
C ARG A 46 13.68 -11.13 -17.32
N SER A 47 13.23 -12.33 -16.96
CA SER A 47 13.69 -13.59 -17.55
C SER A 47 13.06 -13.84 -18.93
N THR A 48 11.76 -13.55 -19.06
CA THR A 48 11.03 -13.69 -20.35
C THR A 48 11.30 -12.52 -21.29
N GLY A 49 11.43 -11.31 -20.75
CA GLY A 49 11.75 -10.08 -21.50
C GLY A 49 10.63 -9.56 -22.41
N LYS A 50 9.39 -10.04 -22.23
CA LYS A 50 8.27 -9.78 -23.17
C LYS A 50 7.04 -9.12 -22.55
N TYR A 51 6.88 -9.18 -21.23
CA TYR A 51 5.60 -8.93 -20.61
C TYR A 51 5.60 -7.72 -19.70
N TYR A 52 4.54 -6.91 -19.80
CA TYR A 52 4.23 -5.88 -18.82
C TYR A 52 3.22 -6.42 -17.83
N HIS A 53 3.60 -6.55 -16.57
CA HIS A 53 2.74 -7.06 -15.52
C HIS A 53 2.10 -5.89 -14.76
N PHE A 54 0.77 -5.84 -14.79
CA PHE A 54 -0.01 -4.94 -13.97
C PHE A 54 -0.33 -5.64 -12.65
N VAL A 55 0.08 -5.07 -11.52
CA VAL A 55 -0.19 -5.63 -10.20
C VAL A 55 -1.07 -4.66 -9.43
N ARG A 56 -2.29 -5.10 -9.17
CA ARG A 56 -3.22 -4.35 -8.32
C ARG A 56 -3.04 -4.74 -6.87
N LEU A 57 -2.73 -3.79 -6.02
CA LEU A 57 -2.54 -3.98 -4.59
C LEU A 57 -3.76 -3.58 -3.78
N MET A 58 -3.96 -4.26 -2.65
CA MET A 58 -4.95 -3.85 -1.66
C MET A 58 -4.60 -2.48 -1.07
N GLY A 59 -5.64 -1.75 -0.66
CA GLY A 59 -5.56 -0.37 -0.22
C GLY A 59 -6.65 0.43 -0.92
N HIS A 60 -7.86 0.36 -0.38
CA HIS A 60 -9.01 1.07 -0.95
C HIS A 60 -8.96 2.56 -0.60
N ALA A 61 -8.64 2.89 0.66
CA ALA A 61 -8.67 4.28 1.11
C ALA A 61 -7.33 4.99 1.05
N ALA A 62 -6.20 4.28 1.16
CA ALA A 62 -4.87 4.88 1.21
C ALA A 62 -3.86 3.97 0.48
N SER A 63 -2.76 4.57 -0.02
CA SER A 63 -1.77 3.85 -0.83
C SER A 63 -0.54 3.35 -0.06
N HIS A 64 -0.61 3.21 1.27
CA HIS A 64 0.55 2.81 2.10
C HIS A 64 1.16 1.47 1.69
N ILE A 65 0.32 0.45 1.40
CA ILE A 65 0.80 -0.86 0.94
C ILE A 65 1.56 -0.71 -0.39
N THR A 66 1.02 0.09 -1.32
CA THR A 66 1.63 0.31 -2.63
C THR A 66 2.97 1.03 -2.51
N LEU A 67 3.06 2.03 -1.64
CA LEU A 67 4.30 2.74 -1.37
C LEU A 67 5.36 1.82 -0.75
N GLU A 68 4.99 1.00 0.24
CA GLU A 68 5.92 0.07 0.88
C GLU A 68 6.41 -0.99 -0.10
N CYS A 69 5.52 -1.61 -0.88
CA CYS A 69 5.89 -2.59 -1.88
C CYS A 69 6.83 -1.99 -2.94
N ALA A 70 6.60 -0.73 -3.34
CA ALA A 70 7.47 -0.03 -4.27
C ALA A 70 8.87 0.22 -3.68
N LEU A 71 8.96 0.60 -2.40
CA LEU A 71 10.23 0.78 -1.69
C LEU A 71 11.01 -0.53 -1.49
N GLN A 72 10.33 -1.67 -1.41
CA GLN A 72 10.97 -2.99 -1.26
C GLN A 72 11.41 -3.61 -2.58
N THR A 73 10.63 -3.44 -3.66
CA THR A 73 10.80 -4.19 -4.91
C THR A 73 11.36 -3.37 -6.08
N HIS A 74 11.29 -2.04 -6.01
CA HIS A 74 11.73 -1.11 -7.06
C HIS A 74 11.08 -1.35 -8.44
N PRO A 75 9.74 -1.28 -8.53
CA PRO A 75 9.00 -1.39 -9.79
C PRO A 75 9.30 -0.23 -10.74
N ASN A 76 9.01 -0.43 -12.02
CA ASN A 76 9.20 0.64 -13.00
C ASN A 76 8.17 1.74 -12.83
N ILE A 77 6.91 1.35 -12.62
CA ILE A 77 5.82 2.30 -12.46
C ILE A 77 5.10 1.97 -11.16
N THR A 78 4.85 3.00 -10.36
CA THR A 78 4.01 2.92 -9.17
C THR A 78 3.16 4.16 -9.12
N ILE A 79 1.86 3.96 -9.00
CA ILE A 79 0.90 5.06 -8.86
C ILE A 79 0.53 5.19 -7.39
N ILE A 80 0.57 6.42 -6.88
CA ILE A 80 0.13 6.74 -5.53
C ILE A 80 -1.15 7.57 -5.65
N GLY A 81 -2.25 7.07 -5.09
CA GLY A 81 -3.57 7.70 -5.19
C GLY A 81 -3.59 9.13 -4.64
N GLU A 82 -2.90 9.36 -3.53
CA GLU A 82 -2.79 10.66 -2.89
C GLU A 82 -2.09 11.70 -3.78
N GLU A 83 -1.10 11.28 -4.57
CA GLU A 83 -0.42 12.16 -5.54
C GLU A 83 -1.36 12.52 -6.71
N VAL A 84 -2.16 11.55 -7.18
CA VAL A 84 -3.15 11.73 -8.24
C VAL A 84 -4.23 12.73 -7.81
N ALA A 85 -4.74 12.62 -6.58
CA ALA A 85 -5.71 13.55 -6.03
C ALA A 85 -5.12 14.96 -5.83
N ALA A 86 -3.90 15.06 -5.27
CA ALA A 86 -3.25 16.35 -5.03
C ALA A 86 -2.97 17.13 -6.32
N LYS A 87 -2.57 16.42 -7.39
CA LYS A 87 -2.31 17.02 -8.72
C LYS A 87 -3.56 17.14 -9.59
N LYS A 88 -4.71 16.65 -9.14
CA LYS A 88 -5.97 16.60 -9.90
C LYS A 88 -5.78 15.97 -11.29
N LEU A 89 -5.06 14.85 -11.34
CA LEU A 89 -4.82 14.17 -12.61
C LEU A 89 -6.10 13.49 -13.10
N THR A 90 -6.31 13.56 -14.41
CA THR A 90 -7.39 12.84 -15.09
C THR A 90 -6.96 11.40 -15.35
N LEU A 91 -7.92 10.53 -15.65
CA LEU A 91 -7.61 9.16 -16.06
C LEU A 91 -6.66 9.13 -17.27
N LYS A 92 -6.89 10.04 -18.22
CA LYS A 92 -6.06 10.18 -19.41
C LYS A 92 -4.61 10.53 -19.04
N ASN A 93 -4.39 11.46 -18.11
CA ASN A 93 -3.03 11.83 -17.68
C ASN A 93 -2.29 10.64 -17.05
N VAL A 94 -3.01 9.79 -16.30
CA VAL A 94 -2.42 8.58 -15.71
C VAL A 94 -2.07 7.56 -16.79
N THR A 95 -2.94 7.33 -17.76
CA THR A 95 -2.65 6.42 -18.88
C THR A 95 -1.52 6.93 -19.76
N ASP A 96 -1.50 8.23 -20.06
CA ASP A 96 -0.45 8.87 -20.86
C ASP A 96 0.91 8.72 -20.17
N TYR A 97 0.97 8.92 -18.84
CA TYR A 97 2.18 8.67 -18.06
C TYR A 97 2.68 7.23 -18.16
N ILE A 98 1.78 6.23 -18.06
CA ILE A 98 2.15 4.82 -18.20
C ILE A 98 2.71 4.55 -19.60
N VAL A 99 1.99 5.00 -20.63
CA VAL A 99 2.37 4.81 -22.04
C VAL A 99 3.73 5.48 -22.32
N ASP A 100 3.95 6.70 -21.83
CA ASP A 100 5.22 7.42 -22.00
C ASP A 100 6.41 6.66 -21.42
N VAL A 101 6.26 6.05 -20.24
CA VAL A 101 7.31 5.24 -19.62
C VAL A 101 7.54 3.96 -20.44
N ILE A 102 6.48 3.29 -20.88
CA ILE A 102 6.57 2.08 -21.72
C ILE A 102 7.29 2.39 -23.03
N CYS A 103 6.93 3.48 -23.71
CA CYS A 103 7.59 3.92 -24.95
C CYS A 103 9.08 4.20 -24.71
N LYS A 104 9.44 4.97 -23.67
CA LYS A 104 10.84 5.24 -23.32
C LYS A 104 11.62 3.97 -23.01
N ARG A 105 11.00 2.97 -22.39
CA ARG A 105 11.63 1.67 -22.10
C ARG A 105 11.79 0.83 -23.35
N ALA A 106 10.81 0.85 -24.26
CA ALA A 106 10.90 0.18 -25.55
C ALA A 106 12.06 0.76 -26.40
N ASP A 107 12.29 2.07 -26.36
CA ASP A 107 13.44 2.73 -27.00
C ASP A 107 14.80 2.33 -26.40
N LEU A 108 14.80 1.77 -25.18
CA LEU A 108 15.99 1.20 -24.55
C LEU A 108 16.11 -0.32 -24.80
N GLY A 109 15.18 -0.92 -25.54
CA GLY A 109 15.12 -2.36 -25.78
C GLY A 109 14.45 -3.17 -24.65
N PHE A 110 13.79 -2.51 -23.71
CA PHE A 110 13.07 -3.15 -22.61
C PHE A 110 11.56 -3.21 -22.89
N ASN A 111 11.11 -4.31 -23.50
CA ASN A 111 9.70 -4.58 -23.79
C ASN A 111 8.97 -5.30 -22.63
N TYR A 112 9.42 -5.09 -21.40
CA TYR A 112 8.84 -5.68 -20.20
C TYR A 112 8.88 -4.68 -19.05
N GLY A 113 8.04 -4.91 -18.04
CA GLY A 113 8.03 -4.07 -16.85
C GLY A 113 6.98 -4.51 -15.86
N VAL A 114 7.03 -3.93 -14.66
CA VAL A 114 6.04 -4.15 -13.60
C VAL A 114 5.47 -2.82 -13.15
N ILE A 115 4.14 -2.76 -13.07
CA ILE A 115 3.35 -1.58 -12.78
C ILE A 115 2.50 -1.86 -11.55
N LEU A 116 2.71 -1.11 -10.47
CA LEU A 116 1.92 -1.20 -9.24
C LEU A 116 0.79 -0.17 -9.24
N ILE A 117 -0.43 -0.66 -9.00
CA ILE A 117 -1.65 0.15 -8.97
C ILE A 117 -2.41 -0.11 -7.67
N PRO A 118 -2.73 0.92 -6.87
CA PRO A 118 -3.59 0.76 -5.70
C PRO A 118 -5.03 0.50 -6.16
N GLU A 119 -5.72 -0.44 -5.53
CA GLU A 119 -7.13 -0.74 -5.84
C GLU A 119 -8.04 0.48 -5.75
N GLY A 120 -7.81 1.34 -4.76
CA GLY A 120 -8.57 2.58 -4.56
C GLY A 120 -8.29 3.69 -5.57
N LEU A 121 -7.42 3.51 -6.57
CA LEU A 121 -6.99 4.59 -7.48
C LEU A 121 -8.15 5.37 -8.09
N ILE A 122 -9.23 4.68 -8.44
CA ILE A 122 -10.44 5.29 -9.04
C ILE A 122 -11.10 6.33 -8.13
N ASP A 123 -11.05 6.13 -6.81
CA ASP A 123 -11.63 7.05 -5.84
C ASP A 123 -10.78 8.30 -5.65
N PHE A 124 -9.54 8.33 -6.15
CA PHE A 124 -8.67 9.50 -6.10
C PHE A 124 -8.78 10.39 -7.35
N ILE A 125 -9.45 9.93 -8.41
CA ILE A 125 -9.61 10.68 -9.67
C ILE A 125 -10.90 11.53 -9.58
N PRO A 126 -10.80 12.87 -9.60
CA PRO A 126 -11.96 13.75 -9.38
C PRO A 126 -13.11 13.53 -10.38
N GLU A 127 -12.79 13.27 -11.65
CA GLU A 127 -13.77 13.01 -12.71
C GLU A 127 -14.63 11.77 -12.40
N VAL A 128 -13.98 10.71 -11.89
CA VAL A 128 -14.64 9.45 -11.54
C VAL A 128 -15.44 9.60 -10.26
N GLN A 129 -14.94 10.36 -9.27
CA GLN A 129 -15.71 10.66 -8.06
C GLN A 129 -17.04 11.36 -8.36
N HIS A 130 -17.03 12.33 -9.28
CA HIS A 130 -18.25 13.03 -9.67
C HIS A 130 -19.25 12.07 -10.34
N LEU A 131 -18.76 11.22 -11.23
CA LEU A 131 -19.58 10.22 -11.92
C LEU A 131 -20.15 9.15 -10.95
N ILE A 132 -19.35 8.70 -9.98
CA ILE A 132 -19.83 7.78 -8.93
C ILE A 132 -20.90 8.45 -8.07
N ALA A 133 -20.74 9.74 -7.73
CA ALA A 133 -21.74 10.48 -6.97
C ALA A 133 -23.06 10.61 -7.75
N GLU A 134 -23.02 11.00 -9.02
CA GLU A 134 -24.21 11.09 -9.89
C GLU A 134 -24.90 9.74 -10.09
N LEU A 135 -24.10 8.67 -10.24
CA LEU A 135 -24.62 7.32 -10.38
C LEU A 135 -25.30 6.86 -9.08
N ASN A 136 -24.71 7.15 -7.93
CA ASN A 136 -25.30 6.82 -6.63
C ASN A 136 -26.61 7.60 -6.38
N GLU A 137 -26.70 8.85 -6.81
CA GLU A 137 -27.95 9.62 -6.76
C GLU A 137 -29.01 9.02 -7.71
N SER A 138 -28.61 8.63 -8.92
CA SER A 138 -29.51 7.99 -9.89
C SER A 138 -30.00 6.62 -9.42
N LEU A 139 -29.13 5.81 -8.81
CA LEU A 139 -29.47 4.51 -8.23
C LEU A 139 -30.37 4.65 -6.99
N ALA A 140 -30.24 5.72 -6.21
CA ALA A 140 -31.14 5.98 -5.09
C ALA A 140 -32.59 6.28 -5.53
N HIS A 141 -32.80 6.64 -6.80
CA HIS A 141 -34.12 6.92 -7.39
C HIS A 141 -34.68 5.77 -8.25
N GLY A 142 -33.89 4.76 -8.59
CA GLY A 142 -34.30 3.60 -9.38
C GLY A 142 -34.37 2.32 -8.54
N VAL A 143 -35.51 1.61 -8.55
CA VAL A 143 -35.57 0.23 -8.06
C VAL A 143 -34.89 -0.65 -9.10
N VAL A 144 -33.61 -0.96 -8.89
CA VAL A 144 -32.87 -1.91 -9.71
C VAL A 144 -32.39 -3.02 -8.79
N ASP A 145 -32.67 -4.26 -9.16
CA ASP A 145 -32.28 -5.47 -8.45
C ASP A 145 -30.79 -5.41 -8.09
N GLU A 146 -30.49 -5.67 -6.81
CA GLU A 146 -29.14 -5.83 -6.27
C GLU A 146 -28.50 -7.10 -6.85
N GLY A 147 -28.16 -7.06 -8.14
CA GLY A 147 -27.13 -7.93 -8.70
C GLY A 147 -25.79 -7.46 -8.16
N ALA A 148 -25.47 -7.81 -6.91
CA ALA A 148 -24.16 -7.63 -6.34
C ALA A 148 -23.15 -8.42 -7.20
N MET A 149 -22.59 -7.77 -8.22
CA MET A 149 -21.33 -8.22 -8.80
C MET A 149 -20.26 -7.99 -7.73
N GLU A 150 -20.07 -8.97 -6.86
CA GLU A 150 -18.86 -9.07 -6.07
C GLU A 150 -17.68 -9.11 -7.05
N LYS A 151 -16.97 -7.98 -7.18
CA LYS A 151 -15.66 -7.94 -7.82
C LYS A 151 -14.70 -8.70 -6.92
N GLU A 152 -14.72 -10.02 -7.01
CA GLU A 152 -13.81 -10.88 -6.28
C GLU A 152 -12.39 -10.62 -6.79
N THR A 153 -11.65 -9.84 -6.01
CA THR A 153 -10.24 -9.59 -6.24
C THR A 153 -9.47 -10.48 -5.30
N TYR A 154 -8.84 -11.52 -5.84
CA TYR A 154 -7.98 -12.49 -5.15
C TYR A 154 -6.68 -11.90 -4.56
N ASN A 155 -6.73 -10.80 -3.81
CA ASN A 155 -5.58 -10.27 -3.05
C ASN A 155 -5.60 -10.68 -1.56
N TYR A 156 -6.46 -11.65 -1.18
CA TYR A 156 -6.67 -12.10 0.20
C TYR A 156 -5.47 -12.81 0.83
N GLU A 157 -4.49 -13.24 0.02
CA GLU A 157 -3.34 -14.02 0.48
C GLU A 157 -2.52 -13.27 1.54
N GLY A 158 -2.37 -11.95 1.41
CA GLY A 158 -1.68 -11.11 2.39
C GLY A 158 -2.44 -10.91 3.71
N ARG A 159 -3.73 -11.26 3.79
CA ARG A 159 -4.55 -11.11 5.02
C ARG A 159 -4.51 -12.31 5.94
N CYS A 160 -4.17 -13.49 5.40
CA CYS A 160 -4.22 -14.77 6.13
C CYS A 160 -2.85 -15.46 6.22
N GLY A 161 -1.78 -14.81 5.78
CA GLY A 161 -0.42 -15.33 5.91
C GLY A 161 0.05 -15.42 7.37
N LEU A 162 1.06 -16.26 7.61
CA LEU A 162 1.69 -16.37 8.93
C LEU A 162 2.31 -15.02 9.33
N PRO A 163 2.03 -14.51 10.54
CA PRO A 163 2.50 -13.20 10.97
C PRO A 163 4.03 -13.19 11.10
N THR A 164 4.65 -12.11 10.65
CA THR A 164 6.09 -11.90 10.84
C THR A 164 6.43 -11.84 12.32
N LYS A 165 7.71 -12.04 12.67
CA LYS A 165 8.14 -11.94 14.07
C LYS A 165 7.81 -10.57 14.67
N PHE A 166 7.89 -9.52 13.86
CA PHE A 166 7.46 -8.17 14.23
C PHE A 166 5.96 -8.12 14.56
N ASP A 167 5.08 -8.51 13.62
CA ASP A 167 3.63 -8.45 13.86
C ASP A 167 3.19 -9.39 14.99
N ALA A 168 3.79 -10.58 15.10
CA ALA A 168 3.49 -11.53 16.18
C ALA A 168 3.83 -10.94 17.56
N THR A 169 5.03 -10.34 17.68
CA THR A 169 5.46 -9.70 18.93
C THR A 169 4.65 -8.44 19.22
N TYR A 170 4.36 -7.64 18.20
CA TYR A 170 3.56 -6.42 18.30
C TYR A 170 2.13 -6.72 18.74
N CYS A 171 1.47 -7.71 18.13
CA CYS A 171 0.14 -8.18 18.53
C CYS A 171 0.12 -8.69 19.97
N TYR A 172 1.16 -9.44 20.37
CA TYR A 172 1.28 -9.93 21.74
C TYR A 172 1.39 -8.78 22.74
N ALA A 173 2.24 -7.79 22.46
CA ALA A 173 2.40 -6.59 23.29
C ALA A 173 1.09 -5.76 23.36
N LEU A 174 0.39 -5.59 22.24
CA LEU A 174 -0.90 -4.91 22.19
C LEU A 174 -1.96 -5.62 23.05
N GLY A 175 -2.05 -6.94 22.96
CA GLY A 175 -2.98 -7.75 23.75
C GLY A 175 -2.67 -7.69 25.25
N TYR A 176 -1.39 -7.81 25.61
CA TYR A 176 -0.94 -7.68 27.00
C TYR A 176 -1.24 -6.27 27.56
N GLY A 177 -0.95 -5.23 26.77
CA GLY A 177 -1.28 -3.84 27.09
C GLY A 177 -2.77 -3.62 27.31
N ALA A 178 -3.62 -4.19 26.45
CA ALA A 178 -5.07 -4.13 26.60
C ALA A 178 -5.54 -4.80 27.91
N GLY A 179 -4.97 -5.96 28.25
CA GLY A 179 -5.23 -6.64 29.53
C GLY A 179 -4.85 -5.80 30.74
N ALA A 180 -3.66 -5.18 30.72
CA ALA A 180 -3.20 -4.29 31.79
C ALA A 180 -4.09 -3.05 31.95
N LEU A 181 -4.51 -2.43 30.83
CA LEU A 181 -5.43 -1.28 30.84
C LEU A 181 -6.80 -1.67 31.43
N LEU A 182 -7.34 -2.83 31.05
CA LEU A 182 -8.58 -3.35 31.61
C LEU A 182 -8.45 -3.62 33.11
N HIS A 183 -7.35 -4.23 33.56
CA HIS A 183 -7.08 -4.50 34.97
C HIS A 183 -7.03 -3.21 35.79
N SER A 184 -6.40 -2.15 35.25
CA SER A 184 -6.28 -0.84 35.88
C SER A 184 -7.57 0.01 35.89
N GLY A 185 -8.69 -0.51 35.36
CA GLY A 185 -9.97 0.20 35.42
C GLY A 185 -10.29 1.13 34.25
N LYS A 186 -9.47 1.15 33.19
CA LYS A 186 -9.65 2.08 32.06
C LYS A 186 -10.64 1.55 31.02
N THR A 187 -11.21 2.45 30.22
CA THR A 187 -12.15 2.16 29.12
C THR A 187 -12.05 3.27 28.05
N GLY A 188 -12.43 2.98 26.81
CA GLY A 188 -12.43 3.95 25.71
C GLY A 188 -11.04 4.29 25.18
N LEU A 189 -10.06 3.43 25.42
CA LEU A 189 -8.69 3.57 24.92
C LEU A 189 -8.41 2.53 23.82
N ILE A 190 -7.47 2.84 22.94
CA ILE A 190 -6.84 1.91 22.02
C ILE A 190 -5.46 1.56 22.59
N SER A 191 -5.16 0.26 22.71
CA SER A 191 -3.84 -0.23 23.08
C SER A 191 -2.82 0.23 22.05
N SER A 192 -1.71 0.81 22.50
CA SER A 192 -0.68 1.40 21.63
C SER A 192 0.71 0.98 22.10
N VAL A 193 1.60 0.68 21.15
CA VAL A 193 3.02 0.40 21.44
C VAL A 193 3.88 1.39 20.67
N GLY A 194 4.78 2.05 21.38
CA GLY A 194 5.75 3.00 20.86
C GLY A 194 7.15 2.40 20.77
N ASN A 195 8.06 3.15 20.15
CA ASN A 195 9.47 2.78 19.96
C ASN A 195 9.68 1.48 19.15
N LEU A 196 8.86 1.27 18.11
CA LEU A 196 8.82 0.02 17.34
C LEU A 196 10.08 -0.27 16.50
N CYS A 197 10.96 0.71 16.27
CA CYS A 197 12.26 0.50 15.61
C CYS A 197 13.36 0.04 16.58
N ALA A 198 13.17 0.18 17.89
CA ALA A 198 14.12 -0.28 18.90
C ALA A 198 13.92 -1.78 19.19
N PRO A 199 14.89 -2.44 19.86
CA PRO A 199 14.70 -3.80 20.35
C PRO A 199 13.44 -3.91 21.22
N VAL A 200 12.79 -5.07 21.20
CA VAL A 200 11.52 -5.34 21.87
C VAL A 200 11.55 -4.99 23.37
N THR A 201 12.71 -5.11 24.02
CA THR A 201 12.92 -4.75 25.44
C THR A 201 12.74 -3.26 25.74
N GLU A 202 12.85 -2.41 24.72
CA GLU A 202 12.71 -0.94 24.82
C GLU A 202 11.36 -0.45 24.31
N TRP A 203 10.44 -1.35 23.95
CA TRP A 203 9.10 -0.98 23.52
C TRP A 203 8.28 -0.45 24.68
N THR A 204 7.56 0.65 24.42
CA THR A 204 6.70 1.29 25.43
C THR A 204 5.25 0.92 25.16
N VAL A 205 4.57 0.31 26.12
CA VAL A 205 3.15 -0.07 25.98
C VAL A 205 2.26 0.93 26.73
N GLY A 206 1.18 1.39 26.09
CA GLY A 206 0.27 2.39 26.64
C GLY A 206 -1.15 2.30 26.07
N GLY A 207 -1.93 3.34 26.35
CA GLY A 207 -3.29 3.48 25.84
C GLY A 207 -3.54 4.88 25.29
N THR A 208 -3.97 4.95 24.03
CA THR A 208 -4.34 6.20 23.35
C THR A 208 -5.85 6.40 23.43
N ALA A 209 -6.33 7.61 23.68
CA ALA A 209 -7.76 7.88 23.76
C ALA A 209 -8.44 7.68 22.38
N LEU A 210 -9.49 6.87 22.30
CA LEU A 210 -10.19 6.65 21.02
C LEU A 210 -10.70 7.97 20.40
N THR A 211 -11.11 8.91 21.24
CA THR A 211 -11.62 10.22 20.81
C THR A 211 -10.57 11.10 20.14
N SER A 212 -9.26 10.89 20.36
CA SER A 212 -8.22 11.66 19.67
C SER A 212 -8.04 11.24 18.21
N LEU A 213 -8.61 10.11 17.81
CA LEU A 213 -8.57 9.57 16.45
C LEU A 213 -9.86 9.87 15.66
N MET A 214 -10.88 10.41 16.34
CA MET A 214 -12.20 10.64 15.75
C MET A 214 -12.29 12.02 15.10
N ASP A 215 -12.97 12.06 13.96
CA ASP A 215 -13.40 13.25 13.25
C ASP A 215 -14.90 13.11 12.91
N VAL A 216 -15.55 14.22 12.56
CA VAL A 216 -16.99 14.22 12.23
C VAL A 216 -17.17 14.22 10.72
N GLU A 217 -17.58 13.07 10.18
CA GLU A 217 -17.90 12.93 8.75
C GLU A 217 -19.42 12.88 8.53
N ARG A 218 -19.88 13.35 7.37
CA ARG A 218 -21.28 13.23 6.95
C ARG A 218 -21.45 11.93 6.17
N ARG A 219 -22.22 10.97 6.71
CA ARG A 219 -22.57 9.71 6.04
C ARG A 219 -24.07 9.54 5.97
N HIS A 220 -24.61 9.31 4.77
CA HIS A 220 -26.06 9.24 4.50
C HIS A 220 -26.84 10.42 5.11
N GLY A 221 -26.34 11.65 4.86
CA GLY A 221 -26.99 12.89 5.31
C GLY A 221 -26.83 13.23 6.79
N LYS A 222 -26.36 12.31 7.66
CA LYS A 222 -26.15 12.52 9.10
C LYS A 222 -24.68 12.68 9.45
N PHE A 223 -24.37 13.56 10.40
CA PHE A 223 -23.03 13.68 10.98
C PHE A 223 -22.78 12.52 11.94
N LYS A 224 -21.73 11.74 11.69
CA LYS A 224 -21.32 10.61 12.52
C LYS A 224 -19.86 10.77 12.92
N PRO A 225 -19.50 10.55 14.21
CA PRO A 225 -18.10 10.47 14.60
C PRO A 225 -17.51 9.19 14.01
N VAL A 226 -16.40 9.34 13.29
CA VAL A 226 -15.69 8.24 12.64
C VAL A 226 -14.19 8.42 12.84
N ILE A 227 -13.44 7.33 12.79
CA ILE A 227 -12.00 7.42 12.85
C ILE A 227 -11.49 7.92 11.50
N LYS A 228 -10.74 9.02 11.51
CA LYS A 228 -10.15 9.57 10.29
C LYS A 228 -9.08 8.61 9.79
N LYS A 229 -9.18 8.25 8.50
CA LYS A 229 -8.17 7.41 7.84
C LYS A 229 -6.91 8.22 7.57
N ALA A 230 -5.77 7.67 7.95
CA ALA A 230 -4.45 8.24 7.70
C ALA A 230 -4.02 7.93 6.27
N MET A 231 -3.95 8.96 5.45
CA MET A 231 -3.51 8.87 4.05
C MET A 231 -1.99 8.90 3.95
N VAL A 232 -1.42 8.58 2.78
CA VAL A 232 0.02 8.78 2.53
C VAL A 232 0.37 10.27 2.58
N GLU A 233 1.34 10.64 3.42
CA GLU A 233 1.86 12.00 3.50
C GLU A 233 2.85 12.28 2.35
N LEU A 234 2.46 13.14 1.40
CA LEU A 234 3.32 13.51 0.26
C LEU A 234 4.59 14.26 0.68
N GLU A 235 4.57 14.92 1.84
CA GLU A 235 5.75 15.55 2.42
C GLU A 235 6.54 14.63 3.36
N GLY A 236 6.04 13.42 3.60
CA GLY A 236 6.64 12.43 4.49
C GLY A 236 7.95 11.84 3.93
N ALA A 237 8.79 11.35 4.83
CA ALA A 237 10.06 10.71 4.47
C ALA A 237 9.89 9.50 3.51
N PRO A 238 8.89 8.60 3.68
CA PRO A 238 8.67 7.49 2.75
C PRO A 238 8.41 7.93 1.31
N PHE A 239 7.52 8.91 1.12
CA PHE A 239 7.16 9.39 -0.21
C PHE A 239 8.29 10.20 -0.87
N LYS A 240 9.02 11.00 -0.10
CA LYS A 240 10.21 11.72 -0.60
C LYS A 240 11.30 10.75 -1.05
N LYS A 241 11.54 9.68 -0.28
CA LYS A 241 12.49 8.62 -0.64
C LYS A 241 12.08 7.94 -1.94
N PHE A 242 10.81 7.56 -2.07
CA PHE A 242 10.25 7.01 -3.30
C PHE A 242 10.44 7.96 -4.50
N THR A 243 10.04 9.23 -4.36
CA THR A 243 10.13 10.25 -5.42
C THR A 243 11.57 10.46 -5.90
N SER A 244 12.55 10.39 -4.99
CA SER A 244 13.96 10.57 -5.35
C SER A 244 14.53 9.47 -6.25
N MET A 245 13.89 8.29 -6.30
CA MET A 245 14.41 7.11 -7.01
C MET A 245 13.49 6.63 -8.14
N ARG A 246 12.20 7.00 -8.14
CA ARG A 246 11.20 6.49 -9.10
C ARG A 246 11.58 6.71 -10.56
N ASP A 247 12.19 7.85 -10.90
CA ASP A 247 12.56 8.16 -12.28
C ASP A 247 13.69 7.25 -12.78
N GLU A 248 14.59 6.85 -11.87
CA GLU A 248 15.62 5.86 -12.18
C GLU A 248 15.02 4.47 -12.34
N TRP A 249 14.11 4.07 -11.46
CA TRP A 249 13.45 2.76 -11.49
C TRP A 249 12.56 2.59 -12.72
N ALA A 250 11.94 3.67 -13.20
CA ALA A 250 11.14 3.68 -14.41
C ALA A 250 11.95 3.24 -15.64
N LEU A 251 13.16 3.76 -15.80
CA LEU A 251 13.96 3.49 -17.00
C LEU A 251 14.91 2.29 -16.84
N LYS A 252 15.43 2.03 -15.65
CA LYS A 252 16.41 0.96 -15.40
C LYS A 252 15.80 -0.20 -14.64
N ASN A 253 16.22 -1.41 -14.98
CA ASN A 253 15.79 -2.63 -14.28
C ASN A 253 16.60 -2.81 -12.98
N ARG A 254 16.13 -2.19 -11.90
CA ARG A 254 16.73 -2.28 -10.55
C ARG A 254 15.86 -3.06 -9.58
N TYR A 255 15.16 -4.06 -10.09
CA TYR A 255 14.28 -4.92 -9.31
C TYR A 255 15.02 -5.57 -8.14
N ILE A 256 14.35 -5.57 -7.00
CA ILE A 256 14.73 -6.33 -5.83
C ILE A 256 13.66 -7.40 -5.64
N SER A 257 14.11 -8.65 -5.52
CA SER A 257 13.24 -9.77 -5.16
C SER A 257 13.46 -10.08 -3.68
N PRO A 258 12.66 -9.50 -2.77
CA PRO A 258 12.72 -9.91 -1.38
C PRO A 258 12.33 -11.40 -1.30
N GLY A 259 13.08 -12.15 -0.50
CA GLY A 259 12.76 -13.55 -0.25
C GLY A 259 11.55 -13.71 0.66
N PRO A 260 11.11 -14.96 0.89
CA PRO A 260 10.00 -15.25 1.79
C PRO A 260 10.29 -14.83 3.22
N ILE A 261 9.22 -14.59 3.98
CA ILE A 261 9.31 -14.27 5.41
C ILE A 261 10.12 -15.34 6.15
N GLN A 262 11.20 -14.91 6.79
CA GLN A 262 12.04 -15.77 7.63
C GLN A 262 11.59 -15.65 9.09
N PHE A 263 11.35 -16.79 9.74
CA PHE A 263 11.00 -16.84 11.17
C PHE A 263 12.23 -17.09 12.07
N MET A 264 13.34 -17.52 11.48
CA MET A 264 14.58 -17.83 12.16
C MET A 264 15.77 -17.27 11.36
N GLY A 265 16.87 -16.97 12.05
CA GLY A 265 18.09 -16.48 11.41
C GLY A 265 18.10 -14.97 11.13
N LEU A 266 19.15 -14.55 10.41
CA LEU A 266 19.39 -13.15 10.07
C LEU A 266 18.29 -12.63 9.14
N GLY A 267 17.72 -11.46 9.47
CA GLY A 267 16.62 -10.85 8.71
C GLY A 267 15.21 -11.17 9.21
N SER A 268 15.04 -12.12 10.14
CA SER A 268 13.73 -12.41 10.75
C SER A 268 13.13 -11.24 11.55
N ASP A 269 13.99 -10.37 12.06
CA ASP A 269 13.62 -9.14 12.79
C ASP A 269 13.58 -7.89 11.88
N ALA A 270 13.64 -8.05 10.55
CA ALA A 270 13.54 -6.92 9.63
C ALA A 270 12.17 -6.26 9.74
N VAL A 271 12.13 -4.93 9.70
CA VAL A 271 10.91 -4.11 9.79
C VAL A 271 10.71 -3.37 8.47
N ASN A 272 9.46 -3.07 8.11
CA ASN A 272 9.12 -2.30 6.91
C ASN A 272 9.90 -0.98 6.77
N HIS A 273 10.22 -0.64 5.52
CA HIS A 273 10.95 0.58 5.16
C HIS A 273 10.18 1.85 5.54
N THR A 274 8.85 1.85 5.39
CA THR A 274 7.98 2.97 5.76
C THR A 274 8.12 3.30 7.23
N LEU A 275 8.09 2.30 8.13
CA LEU A 275 8.21 2.55 9.56
C LEU A 275 9.62 3.05 9.94
N LEU A 276 10.66 2.47 9.33
CA LEU A 276 12.04 2.93 9.52
C LEU A 276 12.23 4.38 9.07
N LEU A 277 11.59 4.78 7.97
CA LEU A 277 11.64 6.13 7.41
C LEU A 277 10.83 7.13 8.26
N GLU A 278 9.65 6.75 8.72
CA GLU A 278 8.79 7.57 9.58
C GLU A 278 9.44 7.83 10.95
N LEU A 279 10.14 6.83 11.51
CA LEU A 279 10.82 6.95 12.81
C LEU A 279 12.29 7.43 12.71
N GLY A 280 12.78 7.74 11.50
CA GLY A 280 14.11 8.32 11.30
C GLY A 280 15.29 7.37 11.51
N ALA A 281 15.09 6.05 11.48
CA ALA A 281 16.10 5.02 11.74
C ALA A 281 17.02 4.72 10.54
N HIS A 282 17.39 5.73 9.76
CA HIS A 282 18.15 5.55 8.52
C HIS A 282 19.66 5.65 8.76
N ALA A 283 20.29 4.54 9.16
CA ALA A 283 21.75 4.47 9.25
C ALA A 283 22.44 3.19 8.72
N LEU A 284 21.74 2.10 8.33
CA LEU A 284 22.45 0.81 8.18
C LEU A 284 22.29 -0.03 6.90
N VAL A 285 21.40 0.28 5.93
CA VAL A 285 21.05 -0.74 4.91
C VAL A 285 21.56 -0.47 3.47
N CYS A 286 22.13 0.70 3.15
CA CYS A 286 22.34 1.11 1.75
C CYS A 286 23.81 1.13 1.26
N MET A 287 24.50 -0.02 1.24
CA MET A 287 25.83 -0.16 0.59
C MET A 287 25.94 -1.42 -0.30
N GLY A 288 25.13 -1.51 -1.36
CA GLY A 288 25.29 -2.57 -2.36
C GLY A 288 24.75 -2.22 -3.75
N LEU A 289 25.67 -1.88 -4.69
CA LEU A 289 25.62 -2.12 -6.15
C LEU A 289 24.98 -1.07 -7.13
N ARG A 290 25.84 -0.15 -7.60
CA ARG A 290 25.84 0.56 -8.93
C ARG A 290 26.03 -0.45 -10.10
N MET A 291 25.82 -0.23 -11.40
CA MET A 291 25.15 0.72 -12.35
C MET A 291 25.49 0.23 -13.79
N GLY A 292 24.64 0.56 -14.77
CA GLY A 292 24.95 0.61 -16.22
C GLY A 292 24.07 -0.31 -17.08
N GLY A 293 23.47 0.06 -18.22
CA GLY A 293 23.43 1.28 -19.01
C GLY A 293 23.41 0.97 -20.52
N ASN A 294 22.55 1.65 -21.30
CA ASN A 294 22.46 1.79 -22.78
C ASN A 294 21.73 0.67 -23.57
N SER A 295 21.05 0.87 -24.71
CA SER A 295 20.29 1.94 -25.42
C SER A 295 19.90 1.36 -26.80
N CYS A 296 18.76 1.77 -27.42
CA CYS A 296 18.46 1.99 -28.85
C CYS A 296 17.18 1.34 -29.46
N SER A 297 16.22 2.21 -29.81
CA SER A 297 15.40 2.35 -31.03
C SER A 297 14.70 1.12 -31.68
N THR A 298 13.36 1.16 -31.84
CA THR A 298 12.63 1.62 -33.07
C THR A 298 11.21 1.01 -33.13
N GLY A 299 10.19 1.88 -33.15
CA GLY A 299 8.83 1.79 -33.73
C GLY A 299 8.02 0.48 -33.81
N ALA A 300 6.83 0.47 -33.18
CA ALA A 300 5.65 -0.25 -33.67
C ALA A 300 4.33 0.32 -33.09
N ASN A 301 3.25 0.15 -33.84
CA ASN A 301 2.00 0.90 -33.79
C ASN A 301 0.97 0.51 -32.73
N LEU A 302 0.25 1.57 -32.35
CA LEU A 302 -1.02 1.74 -31.64
C LEU A 302 -2.12 0.70 -31.97
N LEU A 303 -2.61 -0.02 -30.96
CA LEU A 303 -4.03 -0.21 -30.62
C LEU A 303 -4.12 -1.23 -29.47
N SER A 304 -4.61 -0.82 -28.29
CA SER A 304 -5.32 -1.60 -27.24
C SER A 304 -5.07 -1.06 -25.82
N VAL A 305 -5.70 0.05 -25.41
CA VAL A 305 -5.61 0.54 -24.01
C VAL A 305 -6.99 0.86 -23.37
N VAL A 306 -8.11 0.71 -24.09
CA VAL A 306 -9.40 1.25 -23.60
C VAL A 306 -10.28 0.25 -22.81
N ALA A 307 -9.81 -0.95 -22.47
CA ALA A 307 -10.65 -1.98 -21.82
C ALA A 307 -10.39 -2.25 -20.33
N PHE A 308 -9.45 -1.57 -19.67
CA PHE A 308 -8.84 -2.09 -18.43
C PHE A 308 -9.42 -1.63 -17.08
N LEU A 309 -10.49 -0.82 -17.04
CA LEU A 309 -11.08 -0.33 -15.77
C LEU A 309 -12.15 -1.23 -15.13
N PHE A 310 -12.46 -2.39 -15.72
CA PHE A 310 -13.62 -3.20 -15.30
C PHE A 310 -13.35 -4.68 -15.02
N LEU A 311 -12.09 -5.13 -14.90
CA LEU A 311 -11.81 -6.58 -14.74
C LEU A 311 -11.69 -7.06 -13.27
N PRO A 312 -12.30 -8.21 -12.91
CA PRO A 312 -12.32 -8.75 -11.54
C PRO A 312 -11.22 -9.81 -11.35
N SER A 313 -10.04 -9.40 -10.86
CA SER A 313 -8.98 -10.23 -10.24
C SER A 313 -7.70 -9.39 -10.03
N PRO A 314 -6.68 -9.83 -9.26
CA PRO A 314 -5.32 -9.34 -9.43
C PRO A 314 -4.77 -9.97 -10.69
N VAL A 315 -5.16 -9.41 -11.83
CA VAL A 315 -4.68 -9.95 -13.08
C VAL A 315 -3.25 -9.47 -13.23
N ILE A 316 -2.28 -10.36 -13.02
CA ILE A 316 -1.00 -10.27 -13.72
C ILE A 316 -1.35 -10.38 -15.21
N ILE A 317 -1.75 -9.26 -15.82
CA ILE A 317 -2.07 -9.22 -17.24
C ILE A 317 -0.73 -9.22 -17.92
N VAL A 318 -0.36 -10.39 -18.43
CA VAL A 318 0.75 -10.57 -19.34
C VAL A 318 0.31 -9.95 -20.67
N VAL A 319 0.54 -8.65 -20.86
CA VAL A 319 0.37 -8.03 -22.19
C VAL A 319 1.52 -8.56 -23.04
N SER A 320 1.18 -9.44 -24.00
CA SER A 320 2.09 -10.07 -24.97
C SER A 320 2.24 -9.24 -26.23
#